data_AF-A0A2I0JM53-F1
#
_entry.id   AF-A0A2I0JM53-F1
#
_cell.length_a   1.000
_cell.length_b   1.000
_cell.length_c   1.000
_cell.angle_alpha   90.00
_cell.angle_beta   90.00
_cell.angle_gamma   90.00
#
_symmetry.space_group_name_H-M   'P 1'
#
loop_
_entity.id
_entity.type
_entity.pdbx_description
1 polymer ?
#
loop_
_entity_poly.entity_id
_entity_poly.type
_entity_poly.pdbx_seq_one_letter_code
_entity_poly.pdbx_strand_id
1 'polypeptide(L)'
;MDGGATWHVCELDHPEKPNRYGKYWCWCFWSLEVEVLHLLPAKEIAVRAWDQSFNVQPEKLNWNLMGMMNNCWFRVKTNMCRPHKEEIGIVFEHPTQPGNQLGGWMAKERHLEQASADATLKKSVSSPFMNTSSKTFSVSEAKKLLEQYRIGELITTGYNSDSSSGSSSSDGLVKGVQPIKEAVGPARRVALRPGEKIRCKLVSKTSISHD
;
A
#
# COMPACT_ATOMS: atom_id res chain seq x y z
N MET A 1 12.16 -2.48 -4.91
CA MET A 1 12.53 -1.58 -3.78
C MET A 1 12.24 -0.11 -4.09
N ASP A 2 11.61 0.18 -5.22
CA ASP A 2 11.42 1.50 -5.83
C ASP A 2 9.93 1.72 -6.17
N GLY A 3 9.03 1.17 -5.36
CA GLY A 3 7.58 1.23 -5.61
C GLY A 3 7.11 0.35 -6.77
N GLY A 4 7.94 -0.57 -7.28
CA GLY A 4 7.56 -1.52 -8.33
C GLY A 4 7.94 -1.08 -9.75
N ALA A 5 8.78 -0.06 -9.88
CA ALA A 5 9.34 0.36 -11.17
C ALA A 5 10.35 -0.67 -11.71
N THR A 6 11.17 -1.27 -10.85
CA THR A 6 12.13 -2.32 -11.21
C THR A 6 11.99 -3.56 -10.31
N TRP A 7 12.36 -4.71 -10.86
CA TRP A 7 12.22 -6.01 -10.21
C TRP A 7 13.51 -6.82 -10.33
N HIS A 8 13.90 -7.44 -9.23
CA HIS A 8 15.00 -8.41 -9.19
C HIS A 8 14.42 -9.82 -9.12
N VAL A 9 15.04 -10.75 -9.84
CA VAL A 9 14.63 -12.16 -9.83
C VAL A 9 15.24 -12.83 -8.61
N CYS A 10 14.40 -13.47 -7.79
CA CYS A 10 14.83 -14.25 -6.63
C CYS A 10 15.29 -15.66 -7.06
N GLU A 11 16.17 -16.25 -6.26
CA GLU A 11 16.44 -17.68 -6.33
C GLU A 11 15.31 -18.44 -5.63
N LEU A 12 14.74 -19.45 -6.29
CA LEU A 12 13.70 -20.30 -5.72
C LEU A 12 14.30 -21.64 -5.29
N ASP A 13 14.03 -22.01 -4.05
CA ASP A 13 14.32 -23.33 -3.49
C ASP A 13 13.01 -24.12 -3.35
N HIS A 14 12.98 -25.31 -3.95
CA HIS A 14 11.86 -26.23 -3.91
C HIS A 14 12.30 -27.49 -3.15
N PRO A 15 12.03 -27.57 -1.83
CA PRO A 15 12.40 -28.75 -1.05
C PRO A 15 11.71 -30.04 -1.51
N GLU A 16 10.49 -29.91 -2.05
CA GLU A 16 9.71 -31.01 -2.60
C GLU A 16 10.07 -31.27 -4.07
N LYS A 17 10.16 -32.55 -4.45
CA LYS A 17 10.29 -32.94 -5.86
C LYS A 17 8.93 -32.82 -6.56
N PRO A 18 8.89 -32.41 -7.83
CA PRO A 18 7.65 -32.39 -8.59
C PRO A 18 7.09 -33.80 -8.73
N ASN A 19 5.77 -33.90 -8.88
CA ASN A 19 5.14 -35.17 -9.22
C ASN A 19 5.51 -35.61 -10.66
N ARG A 20 5.05 -36.80 -11.08
CA ARG A 20 5.27 -37.34 -12.43
C ARG A 20 4.78 -36.44 -13.59
N TYR A 21 3.97 -35.42 -13.30
CA TYR A 21 3.43 -34.46 -14.25
C TYR A 21 4.05 -33.06 -14.09
N GLY A 22 5.14 -32.91 -13.34
CA GLY A 22 5.82 -31.62 -13.15
C GLY A 22 5.07 -30.64 -12.24
N LYS A 23 4.14 -31.11 -11.41
CA LYS A 23 3.34 -30.27 -10.49
C LYS A 23 3.94 -30.25 -9.09
N TYR A 24 3.86 -29.09 -8.46
CA TYR A 24 4.26 -28.82 -7.09
C TYR A 24 3.01 -28.55 -6.25
N TRP A 25 2.94 -29.15 -5.06
CA TRP A 25 1.80 -29.02 -4.15
C TRP A 25 2.18 -28.36 -2.83
N CYS A 26 3.48 -28.33 -2.50
CA CYS A 26 4.01 -27.54 -1.41
C CYS A 26 4.44 -26.13 -1.87
N TRP A 27 4.54 -25.24 -0.89
CA TRP A 27 5.22 -23.96 -1.05
C TRP A 27 6.69 -24.13 -1.44
N CYS A 28 7.26 -23.07 -2.00
CA CYS A 28 8.69 -22.93 -2.22
C CYS A 28 9.23 -21.80 -1.34
N PHE A 29 10.52 -21.86 -1.07
CA PHE A 29 11.25 -20.77 -0.43
C PHE A 29 11.91 -19.93 -1.51
N TRP A 30 12.11 -18.66 -1.23
CA TRP A 30 12.84 -17.77 -2.12
C TRP A 30 13.85 -16.94 -1.33
N SER A 31 14.96 -16.62 -1.98
CA SER A 31 15.98 -15.75 -1.42
C SER A 31 16.51 -14.77 -2.46
N LEU A 32 16.98 -13.62 -2.01
CA LEU A 32 17.59 -12.61 -2.87
C LEU A 32 18.66 -11.89 -2.06
N GLU A 33 19.88 -11.90 -2.58
CA GLU A 33 20.96 -11.08 -2.04
C GLU A 33 20.81 -9.64 -2.54
N VAL A 34 20.74 -8.69 -1.61
CA VAL A 34 20.56 -7.27 -1.91
C VAL A 34 21.64 -6.47 -1.21
N GLU A 35 22.25 -5.55 -1.95
CA GLU A 35 23.22 -4.62 -1.38
C GLU A 35 22.52 -3.62 -0.44
N VAL A 36 23.08 -3.42 0.76
CA VAL A 36 22.49 -2.54 1.79
C VAL A 36 22.29 -1.11 1.28
N LEU A 37 23.14 -0.66 0.35
CA LEU A 37 23.04 0.61 -0.34
C LEU A 37 21.69 0.81 -1.04
N HIS A 38 21.09 -0.24 -1.61
CA HIS A 38 19.78 -0.18 -2.26
C HIS A 38 18.63 -0.14 -1.23
N LEU A 39 18.85 -0.63 -0.02
CA LEU A 39 17.86 -0.62 1.05
C LEU A 39 17.76 0.73 1.76
N LEU A 40 18.83 1.53 1.78
CA LEU A 40 18.85 2.85 2.42
C LEU A 40 17.83 3.84 1.83
N PRO A 41 17.73 4.04 0.50
CA PRO A 41 16.73 4.91 -0.10
C PRO A 41 15.35 4.26 -0.22
N ALA A 42 15.25 2.93 -0.04
CA ALA A 42 14.00 2.21 -0.19
C ALA A 42 13.02 2.62 0.92
N LYS A 43 11.78 2.94 0.54
CA LYS A 43 10.66 3.15 1.48
C LYS A 43 9.88 1.87 1.76
N GLU A 44 9.89 0.96 0.80
CA GLU A 44 9.25 -0.33 0.89
C GLU A 44 9.93 -1.40 0.04
N ILE A 45 9.78 -2.64 0.48
CA ILE A 45 10.13 -3.85 -0.25
C ILE A 45 8.81 -4.52 -0.63
N ALA A 46 8.57 -4.66 -1.93
CA ALA A 46 7.43 -5.38 -2.47
C ALA A 46 7.89 -6.72 -3.05
N VAL A 47 7.12 -7.77 -2.80
CA VAL A 47 7.35 -9.11 -3.36
C VAL A 47 6.10 -9.54 -4.12
N ARG A 48 6.32 -10.17 -5.28
CA ARG A 48 5.27 -10.77 -6.11
C ARG A 48 5.78 -12.06 -6.76
N ALA A 49 4.85 -12.95 -7.09
CA ALA A 49 5.10 -14.20 -7.80
C ALA A 49 4.27 -14.31 -9.08
N TRP A 50 4.77 -15.11 -10.01
CA TRP A 50 4.12 -15.49 -11.26
C TRP A 50 4.06 -17.01 -11.32
N ASP A 51 2.95 -17.57 -11.80
CA ASP A 51 2.84 -19.02 -11.99
C ASP A 51 3.19 -19.46 -13.42
N GLN A 52 3.19 -20.78 -13.67
CA GLN A 52 3.48 -21.37 -14.98
C GLN A 52 2.48 -20.98 -16.08
N SER A 53 1.29 -20.51 -15.70
CA SER A 53 0.23 -20.05 -16.59
C SER A 53 0.28 -18.53 -16.80
N PHE A 54 1.33 -17.86 -16.33
CA PHE A 54 1.50 -16.40 -16.34
C PHE A 54 0.44 -15.63 -15.54
N ASN A 55 -0.20 -16.26 -14.55
CA ASN A 55 -1.03 -15.52 -13.60
C ASN A 55 -0.13 -14.69 -12.68
N VAL A 56 -0.52 -13.43 -12.48
CA VAL A 56 0.23 -12.46 -11.68
C VAL A 56 -0.58 -12.01 -10.46
N GLN A 57 0.13 -11.65 -9.40
CA GLN A 57 -0.48 -11.02 -8.23
C GLN A 57 -0.85 -9.55 -8.51
N PRO A 58 -2.05 -9.09 -8.09
CA PRO A 58 -2.46 -7.70 -8.26
C PRO A 58 -1.61 -6.77 -7.38
N GLU A 59 -1.40 -5.55 -7.85
CA GLU A 59 -0.64 -4.55 -7.10
C GLU A 59 -1.38 -4.11 -5.82
N LYS A 60 -2.69 -3.89 -5.95
CA LYS A 60 -3.55 -3.39 -4.87
C LYS A 60 -4.42 -4.52 -4.33
N LEU A 61 -4.78 -4.39 -3.05
CA LEU A 61 -5.67 -5.31 -2.36
C LEU A 61 -7.04 -5.33 -3.05
N ASN A 62 -7.51 -6.52 -3.41
CA ASN A 62 -8.88 -6.72 -3.88
C ASN A 62 -9.76 -7.09 -2.68
N TRP A 63 -10.60 -6.16 -2.25
CA TRP A 63 -11.43 -6.35 -1.06
C TRP A 63 -12.68 -7.16 -1.41
N ASN A 64 -13.04 -8.09 -0.51
CA ASN A 64 -14.32 -8.79 -0.55
C ASN A 64 -14.88 -8.93 0.85
N LEU A 65 -16.19 -9.22 0.92
CA LEU A 65 -16.95 -9.28 2.17
C LEU A 65 -16.37 -10.28 3.19
N MET A 66 -15.77 -11.37 2.71
CA MET A 66 -15.19 -12.42 3.55
C MET A 66 -13.73 -12.18 3.93
N GLY A 67 -13.07 -11.20 3.32
CA GLY A 67 -11.63 -10.95 3.51
C GLY A 67 -10.74 -12.10 3.03
N MET A 68 -11.25 -12.99 2.18
CA MET A 68 -10.54 -14.20 1.74
C MET A 68 -9.77 -13.95 0.45
N MET A 69 -8.79 -14.81 0.15
CA MET A 69 -8.04 -14.81 -1.12
C MET A 69 -7.35 -13.48 -1.45
N ASN A 70 -6.92 -12.73 -0.43
CA ASN A 70 -6.06 -11.59 -0.66
C ASN A 70 -4.65 -12.05 -1.07
N ASN A 71 -4.30 -11.84 -2.32
CA ASN A 71 -3.02 -12.21 -2.89
C ASN A 71 -2.28 -11.02 -3.51
N CYS A 72 -2.57 -9.77 -3.10
CA CYS A 72 -1.86 -8.61 -3.62
C CYS A 72 -0.37 -8.62 -3.24
N TRP A 73 0.44 -7.76 -3.86
CA TRP A 73 1.86 -7.66 -3.52
C TRP A 73 2.05 -7.47 -2.02
N PHE A 74 2.88 -8.33 -1.44
CA PHE A 74 3.22 -8.22 -0.03
C PHE A 74 4.27 -7.12 0.14
N ARG A 75 3.99 -6.15 1.03
CA ARG A 75 4.83 -4.95 1.21
C ARG A 75 5.36 -4.83 2.63
N VAL A 76 6.67 -4.78 2.75
CA VAL A 76 7.37 -4.48 4.02
C VAL A 76 7.86 -3.05 3.95
N LYS A 77 7.48 -2.22 4.92
CA LYS A 77 7.98 -0.84 5.00
C LYS A 77 9.36 -0.80 5.64
N THR A 78 10.23 0.01 5.05
CA THR A 78 11.60 0.21 5.50
C THR A 78 11.73 1.62 6.07
N ASN A 79 12.17 1.70 7.32
CA ASN A 79 12.38 2.97 7.99
C ASN A 79 13.81 3.03 8.53
N MET A 80 14.51 4.13 8.26
CA MET A 80 15.78 4.38 8.92
C MET A 80 15.53 4.78 10.37
N CYS A 81 16.23 4.14 11.30
CA CYS A 81 16.19 4.46 12.72
C CYS A 81 17.60 4.70 13.28
N ARG A 82 17.66 5.36 14.43
CA ARG A 82 18.88 5.46 15.25
C ARG A 82 18.59 4.79 16.59
N PRO A 83 18.75 3.46 16.69
CA PRO A 83 18.39 2.74 17.91
C PRO A 83 19.35 3.07 19.06
N HIS A 84 20.60 3.44 18.76
CA HIS A 84 21.55 3.97 19.73
C HIS A 84 22.13 5.32 19.24
N LYS A 85 22.67 6.15 20.14
CA LYS A 85 23.12 7.53 19.83
C LYS A 85 24.14 7.61 18.67
N GLU A 86 24.83 6.52 18.37
CA GLU A 86 25.91 6.49 17.37
C GLU A 86 25.69 5.49 16.22
N GLU A 87 24.60 4.69 16.23
CA GLU A 87 24.37 3.66 15.22
C GLU A 87 23.15 3.98 14.35
N ILE A 88 23.26 3.71 13.04
CA ILE A 88 22.16 3.78 12.08
C ILE A 88 21.64 2.36 11.84
N GLY A 89 20.34 2.18 12.04
CA GLY A 89 19.63 0.93 11.77
C GLY A 89 18.59 1.09 10.68
N ILE A 90 18.17 -0.04 10.11
CA ILE A 90 17.00 -0.13 9.24
C ILE A 90 15.97 -1.00 9.95
N VAL A 91 14.76 -0.48 10.11
CA VAL A 91 13.61 -1.21 10.66
C VAL A 91 12.75 -1.68 9.51
N PHE A 92 12.39 -2.96 9.55
CA PHE A 92 11.50 -3.59 8.60
C PHE A 92 10.17 -3.86 9.30
N GLU A 93 9.09 -3.33 8.75
CA GLU A 93 7.75 -3.47 9.33
C GLU A 93 6.85 -4.21 8.35
N HIS A 94 6.27 -5.32 8.80
CA HIS A 94 5.26 -6.05 8.04
C HIS A 94 3.92 -5.29 8.02
N PRO A 95 2.99 -5.60 7.10
CA PRO A 95 1.69 -4.93 7.02
C PRO A 95 0.88 -5.02 8.31
N THR A 96 0.78 -6.22 8.87
CA THR A 96 0.10 -6.52 10.14
C THR A 96 0.97 -7.43 11.00
N GLN A 97 0.61 -7.54 12.27
CA GLN A 97 1.06 -8.63 13.12
C GLN A 97 0.06 -9.80 13.01
N PRO A 98 0.51 -11.05 13.20
CA PRO A 98 -0.37 -12.21 13.18
C PRO A 98 -1.27 -12.26 14.42
N GLY A 99 -2.40 -12.93 14.26
CA GLY A 99 -3.43 -13.01 15.30
C GLY A 99 -4.08 -11.65 15.58
N ASN A 100 -4.43 -11.43 16.85
CA ASN A 100 -5.11 -10.19 17.29
C ASN A 100 -4.14 -9.14 17.86
N GLN A 101 -2.85 -9.22 17.50
CA GLN A 101 -1.85 -8.27 17.98
C GLN A 101 -1.94 -6.95 17.20
N LEU A 102 -1.89 -5.83 17.91
CA LEU A 102 -1.79 -4.52 17.30
C LEU A 102 -0.35 -4.31 16.81
N GLY A 103 -0.19 -3.95 15.55
CA GLY A 103 1.10 -3.63 14.98
C GLY A 103 1.13 -3.75 13.46
N GLY A 104 2.34 -3.63 12.92
CA GLY A 104 2.55 -3.48 11.49
C GLY A 104 2.22 -2.07 11.02
N TRP A 105 2.65 -1.75 9.80
CA TRP A 105 2.52 -0.38 9.30
C TRP A 105 1.07 0.00 8.98
N MET A 106 0.20 -0.95 8.62
CA MET A 106 -1.21 -0.66 8.33
C MET A 106 -2.00 -0.23 9.58
N ALA A 107 -1.63 -0.72 10.77
CA ALA A 107 -2.24 -0.26 12.01
C ALA A 107 -1.84 1.19 12.35
N LYS A 108 -0.56 1.54 12.13
CA LYS A 108 -0.05 2.89 12.39
C LYS A 108 -0.68 3.91 11.45
N GLU A 109 -0.79 3.61 10.16
CA GLU A 109 -1.38 4.52 9.19
C GLU A 109 -2.86 4.76 9.46
N ARG A 110 -3.64 3.72 9.80
CA ARG A 110 -5.04 3.92 10.22
C ARG A 110 -5.18 4.85 11.42
N HIS A 111 -4.29 4.74 12.42
CA HIS A 111 -4.31 5.65 13.57
C HIS A 111 -3.94 7.09 13.20
N LEU A 112 -2.95 7.27 12.32
CA LEU A 112 -2.55 8.59 11.83
C LEU A 112 -3.65 9.24 10.98
N GLU A 113 -4.27 8.48 10.09
CA GLU A 113 -5.41 8.92 9.28
C GLU A 113 -6.60 9.29 10.18
N GLN A 114 -6.95 8.45 11.16
CA GLN A 114 -8.00 8.76 12.13
C GLN A 114 -7.68 10.01 12.95
N ALA A 115 -6.45 10.16 13.43
CA ALA A 115 -6.03 11.36 14.17
C ALA A 115 -6.07 12.62 13.30
N SER A 116 -5.75 12.51 12.00
CA SER A 116 -5.84 13.61 11.05
C SER A 116 -7.30 13.96 10.70
N ALA A 117 -8.18 12.96 10.59
CA ALA A 117 -9.61 13.15 10.40
C ALA A 117 -10.25 13.81 11.64
N ASP A 118 -9.89 13.36 12.84
CA ASP A 118 -10.33 13.94 14.11
C ASP A 118 -9.79 15.38 14.28
N ALA A 119 -8.58 15.69 13.81
CA ALA A 119 -8.06 17.05 13.80
C ALA A 119 -8.81 17.96 12.82
N THR A 120 -9.26 17.41 11.68
CA THR A 120 -10.04 18.14 10.68
C THR A 120 -11.49 18.37 11.13
N LEU A 121 -12.06 17.44 11.90
CA LEU A 121 -13.40 17.53 12.49
C LEU A 121 -13.45 18.35 13.79
N LYS A 122 -12.32 18.72 14.39
CA LYS A 122 -12.29 19.56 15.61
C LYS A 122 -12.57 21.05 15.39
N LYS A 123 -12.92 21.47 14.16
CA LYS A 123 -13.74 22.67 13.98
C LYS A 123 -15.21 22.26 14.05
N SER A 124 -15.77 22.47 15.24
CA SER A 124 -17.19 22.38 15.63
C SER A 124 -17.67 21.09 16.33
N VAL A 125 -17.93 21.26 17.64
CA VAL A 125 -19.08 20.74 18.40
C VAL A 125 -19.06 19.26 18.88
N SER A 126 -18.93 19.15 20.21
CA SER A 126 -19.38 18.11 21.17
C SER A 126 -19.41 16.63 20.77
N SER A 127 -18.67 15.83 21.54
CA SER A 127 -18.68 14.37 21.59
C SER A 127 -20.08 13.76 21.81
N PRO A 128 -20.53 12.77 21.01
CA PRO A 128 -21.67 11.94 21.37
C PRO A 128 -21.21 10.66 22.08
N PHE A 129 -21.68 10.52 23.30
CA PHE A 129 -21.78 9.28 24.08
C PHE A 129 -22.58 8.22 23.29
N MET A 130 -22.01 7.04 23.06
CA MET A 130 -22.70 5.96 22.33
C MET A 130 -23.79 5.35 23.21
N ASN A 131 -25.05 5.57 22.84
CA ASN A 131 -26.18 4.80 23.33
C ASN A 131 -26.67 3.92 22.17
N THR A 132 -26.40 2.62 22.24
CA THR A 132 -26.92 1.60 21.31
C THR A 132 -28.42 1.40 21.57
N SER A 133 -29.25 2.31 21.05
CA SER A 133 -30.66 2.00 20.81
C SER A 133 -30.84 1.70 19.32
N SER A 134 -31.17 0.45 19.02
CA SER A 134 -31.54 0.02 17.68
C SER A 134 -32.85 0.70 17.30
N LYS A 135 -32.75 1.84 16.61
CA LYS A 135 -33.92 2.51 16.03
C LYS A 135 -34.34 1.76 14.78
N THR A 136 -35.50 1.13 14.84
CA THR A 136 -36.18 0.55 13.68
C THR A 136 -36.83 1.69 12.90
N PHE A 137 -36.52 1.82 11.60
CA PHE A 137 -37.10 2.82 10.73
C PHE A 137 -38.16 2.19 9.83
N SER A 138 -39.25 2.91 9.59
CA SER A 138 -40.20 2.52 8.54
C SER A 138 -39.57 2.68 7.15
N VAL A 139 -40.06 1.92 6.16
CA VAL A 139 -39.57 2.01 4.78
C VAL A 139 -39.69 3.44 4.22
N SER A 140 -40.71 4.19 4.63
CA SER A 140 -40.90 5.60 4.29
C SER A 140 -39.80 6.51 4.87
N GLU A 141 -39.37 6.28 6.10
CA GLU A 141 -38.31 7.05 6.75
C GLU A 141 -36.94 6.74 6.15
N ALA A 142 -36.69 5.45 5.86
CA ALA A 142 -35.46 5.03 5.18
C ALA A 142 -35.34 5.66 3.79
N LYS A 143 -36.42 5.69 3.01
CA LYS A 143 -36.45 6.38 1.70
C LYS A 143 -36.17 7.87 1.82
N LYS A 144 -36.80 8.54 2.80
CA LYS A 144 -36.60 9.98 3.03
C LYS A 144 -35.15 10.32 3.39
N LEU A 145 -34.50 9.47 4.19
CA LEU A 145 -33.08 9.62 4.52
C LEU A 145 -32.19 9.43 3.28
N LEU A 146 -32.48 8.42 2.44
CA LEU A 146 -31.73 8.18 1.21
C LEU A 146 -31.87 9.35 0.20
N GLU A 147 -33.07 9.93 0.09
CA GLU A 147 -33.32 11.12 -0.75
C GLU A 147 -32.50 12.33 -0.28
N GLN A 148 -32.33 12.49 1.03
CA GLN A 148 -31.61 13.62 1.63
C GLN A 148 -30.10 13.61 1.33
N TYR A 149 -29.53 12.44 1.03
CA TYR A 149 -28.13 12.26 0.62
C TYR A 149 -27.97 11.94 -0.88
N ARG A 150 -29.02 12.16 -1.68
CA ARG A 150 -29.00 11.90 -3.13
C ARG A 150 -28.23 13.02 -3.84
N ILE A 151 -26.97 12.75 -4.19
CA ILE A 151 -26.01 13.73 -4.77
C ILE A 151 -26.22 13.96 -6.28
N GLY A 152 -27.20 13.30 -6.92
CA GLY A 152 -27.59 13.56 -8.30
C GLY A 152 -28.31 12.38 -8.93
N GLU A 153 -29.01 12.62 -10.04
CA GLU A 153 -29.71 11.62 -10.84
C GLU A 153 -29.04 11.53 -12.22
N LEU A 154 -28.69 10.31 -12.64
CA LEU A 154 -28.05 10.05 -13.92
C LEU A 154 -29.10 10.20 -15.04
N ILE A 155 -29.05 11.31 -15.78
CA ILE A 155 -29.89 11.48 -16.97
C ILE A 155 -29.31 10.60 -18.08
N THR A 156 -30.03 9.55 -18.48
CA THR A 156 -29.68 8.75 -19.66
C THR A 156 -30.12 9.50 -20.91
N THR A 157 -29.26 10.33 -21.49
CA THR A 157 -29.49 10.83 -22.84
C THR A 157 -29.21 9.70 -23.83
N GLY A 158 -30.27 9.26 -24.50
CA GLY A 158 -30.19 8.25 -25.57
C GLY A 158 -29.26 8.71 -26.68
N TYR A 159 -28.39 7.79 -27.11
CA TYR A 159 -27.63 7.91 -28.34
C TYR A 159 -28.61 7.94 -29.53
N ASN A 160 -28.83 9.12 -30.10
CA ASN A 160 -29.25 9.27 -31.49
C ASN A 160 -28.01 9.71 -32.27
N SER A 161 -27.55 8.82 -33.14
CA SER A 161 -26.55 9.14 -34.15
C SER A 161 -27.19 10.03 -35.21
N ASP A 162 -26.62 11.20 -35.46
CA ASP A 162 -26.69 11.85 -36.77
C ASP A 162 -25.44 12.71 -36.99
N SER A 163 -24.98 12.64 -38.24
CA SER A 163 -23.69 13.16 -38.69
C SER A 163 -23.88 14.54 -39.29
N SER A 164 -23.08 15.54 -38.90
CA SER A 164 -22.62 16.59 -39.83
C SER A 164 -21.53 17.47 -39.24
N SER A 165 -20.48 17.61 -40.05
CA SER A 165 -19.37 18.56 -40.09
C SER A 165 -19.57 19.96 -39.50
N GLY A 166 -18.52 20.48 -38.86
CA GLY A 166 -18.35 21.91 -38.59
C GLY A 166 -16.97 22.23 -37.99
N SER A 167 -16.08 22.76 -38.82
CA SER A 167 -14.78 23.32 -38.47
C SER A 167 -14.90 24.71 -37.84
N SER A 168 -14.15 25.01 -36.78
CA SER A 168 -13.57 26.35 -36.55
C SER A 168 -12.56 26.36 -35.40
N SER A 169 -11.41 26.93 -35.70
CA SER A 169 -10.31 27.31 -34.83
C SER A 169 -10.72 28.31 -33.74
N SER A 170 -10.10 28.22 -32.56
CA SER A 170 -9.71 29.43 -31.82
C SER A 170 -8.62 29.14 -30.78
N ASP A 171 -7.59 29.97 -30.89
CA ASP A 171 -6.48 30.21 -29.99
C ASP A 171 -6.91 30.45 -28.53
N GLY A 172 -6.08 30.03 -27.57
CA GLY A 172 -6.42 30.11 -26.15
C GLY A 172 -5.27 29.79 -25.18
N LEU A 173 -4.23 30.63 -25.20
CA LEU A 173 -3.28 30.97 -24.13
C LEU A 173 -3.55 30.35 -22.73
N VAL A 174 -2.67 29.43 -22.29
CA VAL A 174 -2.59 29.00 -20.88
C VAL A 174 -1.29 29.52 -20.25
N LYS A 175 -1.46 30.44 -19.30
CA LYS A 175 -0.40 31.04 -18.49
C LYS A 175 0.31 29.97 -17.63
N GLY A 176 1.63 30.09 -17.57
CA GLY A 176 2.53 29.17 -16.88
C GLY A 176 2.30 29.03 -15.37
N VAL A 177 2.49 27.81 -14.90
CA VAL A 177 2.64 27.46 -13.50
C VAL A 177 4.12 27.12 -13.27
N GLN A 178 4.75 27.81 -12.32
CA GLN A 178 6.16 27.66 -11.97
C GLN A 178 6.43 26.28 -11.33
N PRO A 179 7.58 25.61 -11.61
CA PRO A 179 7.93 24.36 -10.94
C PRO A 179 8.26 24.61 -9.46
N ILE A 180 7.70 23.77 -8.58
CA ILE A 180 8.04 23.72 -7.15
C ILE A 180 9.49 23.26 -7.04
N LYS A 181 10.36 24.10 -6.45
CA LYS A 181 11.72 23.69 -6.09
C LYS A 181 11.64 22.80 -4.85
N GLU A 182 11.92 21.51 -5.02
CA GLU A 182 12.19 20.62 -3.89
C GLU A 182 13.47 21.08 -3.18
N ALA A 183 13.36 21.39 -1.89
CA ALA A 183 14.51 21.65 -1.05
C ALA A 183 15.28 20.34 -0.84
N VAL A 184 16.43 20.23 -1.51
CA VAL A 184 17.42 19.18 -1.24
C VAL A 184 17.93 19.39 0.19
N GLY A 185 17.40 18.60 1.13
CA GLY A 185 17.98 18.47 2.46
C GLY A 185 19.43 17.98 2.37
N PRO A 186 20.29 18.33 3.33
CA PRO A 186 21.71 18.03 3.26
C PRO A 186 21.93 16.51 3.15
N ALA A 187 22.52 16.09 2.03
CA ALA A 187 22.98 14.73 1.81
C ALA A 187 23.95 14.36 2.94
N ARG A 188 23.49 13.57 3.91
CA ARG A 188 24.35 13.03 4.96
C ARG A 188 25.23 11.97 4.34
N ARG A 189 26.51 12.29 4.15
CA ARG A 189 27.55 11.33 3.76
C ARG A 189 27.74 10.32 4.89
N VAL A 190 27.04 9.20 4.81
CA VAL A 190 27.56 7.92 5.30
C VAL A 190 28.08 7.24 4.06
N ALA A 191 29.37 7.42 3.77
CA ALA A 191 29.98 6.89 2.55
C ALA A 191 30.16 5.38 2.70
N LEU A 192 29.08 4.62 2.45
CA LEU A 192 29.17 3.20 2.19
C LEU A 192 29.88 3.02 0.84
N ARG A 193 30.92 2.18 0.80
CA ARG A 193 31.62 1.85 -0.44
C ARG A 193 30.83 0.74 -1.17
N PRO A 194 30.39 0.98 -2.41
CA PRO A 194 29.76 -0.08 -3.21
C PRO A 194 30.69 -1.29 -3.34
N GLY A 195 30.16 -2.49 -3.11
CA GLY A 195 30.89 -3.77 -3.17
C GLY A 195 31.64 -4.19 -1.90
N GLU A 196 31.78 -3.32 -0.89
CA GLU A 196 32.37 -3.69 0.40
C GLU A 196 31.30 -4.35 1.29
N LYS A 197 31.51 -5.60 1.72
CA LYS A 197 30.57 -6.30 2.61
C LYS A 197 30.50 -5.59 3.96
N ILE A 198 29.41 -4.88 4.20
CA ILE A 198 29.15 -4.19 5.47
C ILE A 198 28.70 -5.22 6.50
N ARG A 199 29.39 -5.30 7.64
CA ARG A 199 28.91 -6.09 8.77
C ARG A 199 27.67 -5.41 9.38
N CYS A 200 26.50 -5.97 9.11
CA CYS A 200 25.27 -5.62 9.81
C CYS A 200 25.13 -6.48 11.07
N LYS A 201 24.75 -5.86 12.18
CA LYS A 201 24.36 -6.55 13.40
C LYS A 201 22.84 -6.50 13.52
N LEU A 202 22.22 -7.66 13.74
CA LEU A 202 20.81 -7.72 14.11
C LEU A 202 20.64 -7.06 15.48
N VAL A 203 19.96 -5.91 15.52
CA VAL A 203 19.71 -5.18 16.77
C VAL A 203 18.56 -5.81 17.55
N SER A 204 17.50 -6.19 16.85
CA SER A 204 16.35 -6.88 17.43
C SER A 204 15.62 -7.68 16.35
N LYS A 205 15.04 -8.81 16.75
CA LYS A 205 14.11 -9.58 15.92
C LYS A 205 12.92 -9.96 16.79
N THR A 206 11.74 -9.56 16.35
CA THR A 206 10.49 -10.05 16.91
C THR A 206 9.98 -11.12 15.95
N SER A 207 9.98 -12.38 16.37
CA SER A 207 9.35 -13.44 15.56
C SER A 207 7.85 -13.21 15.61
N ILE A 208 7.23 -13.10 14.44
CA ILE A 208 5.81 -12.83 14.34
C ILE A 208 5.02 -14.14 14.30
N SER A 209 5.55 -15.19 13.64
CA SER A 209 4.97 -16.53 13.66
C SER A 209 6.03 -17.58 14.00
N HIS A 210 5.56 -18.69 14.55
CA HIS A 210 6.30 -19.94 14.66
C HIS A 210 5.47 -20.96 13.88
N ASP A 211 5.94 -21.33 12.71
CA ASP A 211 5.58 -22.61 12.10
C ASP A 211 6.69 -23.62 12.47
#